data_AF-A0A0J7IYQ5-F1
#
_entry.id   AF-A0A0J7IYQ5-F1
#
_cell.length_a   1.000
_cell.length_b   1.000
_cell.length_c   1.000
_cell.angle_alpha   90.00
_cell.angle_beta   90.00
_cell.angle_gamma   90.00
#
_symmetry.space_group_name_H-M   'P 1'
#
loop_
_entity.id
_entity.type
_entity.pdbx_description
1 polymer ?
#
loop_
_entity_poly.entity_id
_entity_poly.type
_entity_poly.pdbx_seq_one_letter_code
_entity_poly.pdbx_strand_id
1 'polypeptide(L)'
;MNTETLQINIAQRVLAMTDNKLLQKIRDLIVREDILAYDSLGKPLTEKEYIKQLDEVITEMESGIDEGLTSDEVFKNISNAHHLE
;
A
#
# COMPACT_ATOMS: atom_id res chain seq x y z
N MET A 1 -22.77 10.02 15.42
CA MET A 1 -21.37 9.58 15.61
C MET A 1 -20.59 10.04 14.40
N ASN A 2 -19.44 10.71 14.56
CA ASN A 2 -18.64 11.11 13.40
C ASN A 2 -17.86 9.91 12.84
N THR A 3 -17.46 9.99 11.58
CA THR A 3 -16.74 8.92 10.86
C THR A 3 -15.47 8.49 11.60
N GLU A 4 -14.74 9.45 12.17
CA GLU A 4 -13.50 9.22 12.92
C GLU A 4 -13.73 8.36 14.17
N THR A 5 -14.76 8.68 14.97
CA THR A 5 -15.14 7.88 16.16
C THR A 5 -15.53 6.46 15.75
N LEU A 6 -16.22 6.30 14.62
CA LEU A 6 -16.58 4.98 14.11
C LEU A 6 -15.35 4.17 13.70
N GLN A 7 -14.42 4.78 12.97
CA GLN A 7 -13.16 4.15 12.55
C GLN A 7 -12.33 3.69 13.73
N ILE A 8 -12.15 4.55 14.75
CA ILE A 8 -11.39 4.21 15.97
C ILE A 8 -12.04 3.03 16.69
N ASN A 9 -13.35 3.03 16.86
CA ASN A 9 -14.06 1.93 17.50
C ASN A 9 -13.92 0.61 16.74
N ILE A 10 -14.00 0.63 15.40
CA ILE A 10 -13.81 -0.55 14.57
C ILE A 10 -12.38 -1.09 14.75
N ALA A 11 -11.37 -0.22 14.64
CA ALA A 11 -9.96 -0.60 14.77
C ALA A 11 -9.67 -1.25 16.14
N GLN A 12 -10.15 -0.64 17.23
CA GLN A 12 -9.98 -1.19 18.58
C GLN A 12 -10.61 -2.58 18.73
N ARG A 13 -11.82 -2.79 18.18
CA ARG A 13 -12.49 -4.10 18.23
C ARG A 13 -11.78 -5.15 17.40
N VAL A 14 -11.20 -4.79 16.26
CA VAL A 14 -10.40 -5.70 15.43
C VAL A 14 -9.12 -6.08 16.14
N LEU A 15 -8.40 -5.12 16.74
CA LEU A 15 -7.14 -5.36 17.46
C LEU A 15 -7.32 -6.23 18.71
N ALA A 16 -8.47 -6.12 19.38
CA ALA A 16 -8.79 -6.94 20.56
C ALA A 16 -9.32 -8.34 20.20
N MET A 17 -9.51 -8.66 18.92
CA MET A 17 -10.14 -9.90 18.46
C MET A 17 -9.15 -11.06 18.43
N THR A 18 -9.58 -12.22 18.92
CA THR A 18 -8.78 -13.47 18.91
C THR A 18 -9.36 -14.56 18.00
N ASP A 19 -10.57 -14.37 17.48
CA ASP A 19 -11.19 -15.33 16.55
C ASP A 19 -10.68 -15.11 15.12
N ASN A 20 -9.75 -15.98 14.71
CA ASN A 20 -9.17 -15.96 13.36
C ASN A 20 -10.21 -16.13 12.24
N LYS A 21 -11.31 -16.87 12.46
CA LYS A 21 -12.34 -17.03 11.41
C LYS A 21 -13.10 -15.73 11.19
N LEU A 22 -13.35 -14.97 12.25
CA LEU A 22 -14.00 -13.67 12.15
C LEU A 22 -13.05 -12.62 11.56
N LEU A 23 -11.78 -12.62 11.96
CA LEU A 23 -10.74 -11.80 11.33
C LEU A 23 -10.63 -12.05 9.83
N GLN A 24 -10.67 -13.32 9.40
CA GLN A 24 -10.64 -13.67 7.98
C GLN A 24 -11.84 -13.08 7.21
N LYS A 25 -13.06 -13.16 7.78
CA LYS A 25 -14.25 -12.56 7.15
C LYS A 25 -14.16 -11.05 7.05
N ILE A 26 -13.61 -10.38 8.07
CA ILE A 26 -13.40 -8.93 8.06
C ILE A 26 -12.38 -8.56 6.97
N ARG A 27 -11.27 -9.31 6.89
CA ARG A 27 -10.27 -9.13 5.82
C ARG A 27 -10.89 -9.31 4.44
N ASP A 28 -11.68 -10.36 4.23
CA ASP A 28 -12.32 -10.61 2.93
C ASP A 28 -13.35 -9.52 2.59
N LEU A 29 -14.06 -8.94 3.57
CA LEU A 29 -14.94 -7.78 3.36
C LEU A 29 -14.16 -6.52 2.98
N ILE A 30 -13.04 -6.25 3.66
CA ILE A 30 -12.18 -5.09 3.38
C ILE A 30 -11.51 -5.23 2.00
N VAL A 31 -11.01 -6.43 1.67
CA VAL A 31 -10.41 -6.72 0.36
C VAL A 31 -11.45 -6.61 -0.76
N ARG A 32 -12.71 -6.94 -0.49
CA ARG A 32 -13.81 -6.79 -1.46
C ARG A 32 -14.14 -5.32 -1.76
N GLU A 33 -13.77 -4.40 -0.87
CA GLU A 33 -13.98 -2.95 -1.02
C GLU A 33 -12.85 -2.25 -1.80
N ASP A 34 -12.15 -2.98 -2.67
CA ASP A 34 -11.34 -2.43 -3.78
C ASP A 34 -10.17 -1.55 -3.32
N ILE A 35 -9.48 -1.88 -2.23
CA ILE A 35 -8.19 -1.24 -1.88
C ILE A 35 -7.10 -2.31 -1.90
N LEU A 36 -6.23 -2.24 -2.91
CA LEU A 36 -5.17 -3.20 -3.18
C LEU A 36 -3.80 -2.73 -2.65
N ALA A 37 -3.55 -1.43 -2.69
CA ALA A 37 -2.27 -0.83 -2.32
C ALA A 37 -2.45 0.61 -1.80
N TYR A 38 -1.34 1.26 -1.43
CA TYR A 38 -1.29 2.69 -1.13
C TYR A 38 -0.19 3.35 -1.95
N ASP A 39 -0.41 4.58 -2.40
CA ASP A 39 0.64 5.37 -3.05
C ASP A 39 1.65 5.93 -2.04
N SER A 40 2.66 6.65 -2.54
CA SER A 40 3.72 7.26 -1.72
C SER A 40 3.22 8.34 -0.75
N LEU A 41 1.98 8.81 -0.89
CA LEU A 41 1.32 9.75 0.03
C LEU A 41 0.36 9.04 0.99
N GLY A 42 0.29 7.71 0.94
CA GLY A 42 -0.62 6.90 1.76
C GLY A 42 -2.07 6.95 1.28
N LYS A 43 -2.33 7.37 0.03
CA LYS A 43 -3.68 7.31 -0.55
C LYS A 43 -3.97 5.86 -0.96
N PRO A 44 -5.14 5.29 -0.60
CA PRO A 44 -5.52 3.96 -1.04
C PRO A 44 -5.70 3.91 -2.55
N LEU A 45 -5.28 2.81 -3.15
CA LEU A 45 -5.39 2.51 -4.58
C LEU A 45 -6.28 1.29 -4.80
N THR A 46 -7.24 1.43 -5.71
CA THR A 46 -8.01 0.30 -6.25
C THR A 46 -7.15 -0.63 -7.10
N GLU A 47 -7.63 -1.84 -7.36
CA GLU A 47 -6.93 -2.76 -8.26
C GLU A 47 -6.70 -2.11 -9.63
N LYS A 48 -7.73 -1.43 -10.15
CA LYS A 48 -7.65 -0.71 -11.43
C LYS A 48 -6.64 0.44 -11.41
N GLU A 49 -6.61 1.23 -10.34
CA GLU A 49 -5.66 2.33 -10.20
C GLU A 49 -4.23 1.82 -10.04
N TYR A 50 -4.04 0.73 -9.30
CA TYR A 50 -2.74 0.11 -9.12
C TYR A 50 -2.18 -0.46 -10.43
N ILE A 51 -3.00 -1.21 -11.18
CA ILE A 51 -2.62 -1.72 -12.51
C ILE A 51 -2.26 -0.57 -13.45
N LYS A 52 -3.07 0.51 -13.47
CA LYS A 52 -2.79 1.69 -14.30
C LYS A 52 -1.44 2.32 -13.97
N GLN A 53 -1.08 2.43 -12.68
CA GLN A 53 0.22 2.98 -12.28
C GLN A 53 1.37 2.07 -12.72
N LEU A 54 1.22 0.75 -12.60
CA LEU A 54 2.23 -0.19 -13.07
C LEU A 54 2.43 -0.10 -14.59
N ASP A 55 1.34 -0.03 -15.36
CA ASP A 55 1.41 0.10 -16.82
C ASP A 55 2.08 1.41 -17.25
N GLU A 56 1.82 2.52 -16.54
CA GLU A 56 2.47 3.82 -16.77
C GLU A 56 3.99 3.72 -16.54
N VAL A 57 4.42 3.16 -15.41
CA VAL A 57 5.85 2.97 -15.09
C VAL A 57 6.53 2.06 -16.11
N ILE A 58 5.89 0.94 -16.49
CA ILE A 58 6.43 0.03 -17.51
C ILE A 58 6.59 0.75 -18.84
N THR A 59 5.61 1.57 -19.25
CA THR A 59 5.67 2.34 -20.50
C THR A 59 6.80 3.38 -20.48
N GLU A 60 6.99 4.07 -19.35
CA GLU A 60 8.08 5.03 -19.17
C GLU A 60 9.45 4.35 -19.23
N MET A 61 9.57 3.15 -18.66
CA MET A 61 10.78 2.33 -18.74
C MET A 61 11.06 1.85 -20.17
N GLU A 62 10.06 1.32 -20.86
CA GLU A 62 10.21 0.84 -22.25
C GLU A 62 10.53 1.97 -23.24
N SER A 63 10.03 3.19 -22.97
CA SER A 63 10.31 4.37 -23.79
C SER A 63 11.63 5.05 -23.45
N GLY A 64 12.33 4.63 -22.40
CA GLY A 64 13.58 5.23 -21.93
C GLY A 64 13.39 6.60 -21.27
N ILE A 65 12.17 6.94 -20.85
CA ILE A 65 11.87 8.15 -20.08
C ILE A 65 12.29 7.95 -18.62
N ASP A 66 12.08 6.76 -18.09
CA ASP A 66 12.54 6.35 -16.76
C ASP A 66 13.51 5.18 -16.90
N GLU A 67 14.80 5.38 -16.62
CA GLU A 67 15.78 4.27 -16.63
C GLU A 67 15.62 3.36 -15.41
N GLY A 68 14.79 3.75 -14.43
CA GLY A 68 14.67 3.11 -13.14
C GLY A 68 15.97 3.22 -12.34
N LEU A 69 16.00 2.52 -11.20
CA LEU A 69 17.21 2.35 -10.41
C LEU A 69 17.49 0.86 -10.26
N THR A 70 18.76 0.49 -10.36
CA THR A 70 19.20 -0.85 -9.98
C THR A 70 19.07 -1.06 -8.48
N SER A 71 19.01 -2.33 -8.05
CA SER A 71 18.92 -2.66 -6.62
C SER A 71 20.08 -2.09 -5.80
N ASP A 72 21.29 -2.01 -6.37
CA ASP A 72 22.46 -1.43 -5.72
C ASP A 72 22.32 0.09 -5.54
N GLU A 73 21.75 0.79 -6.52
CA GLU A 73 21.47 2.23 -6.44
C GLU A 73 20.38 2.53 -5.42
N VAL A 74 19.31 1.73 -5.40
CA VAL A 74 18.26 1.82 -4.39
C VAL A 74 18.86 1.61 -2.99
N PHE A 75 19.65 0.56 -2.80
CA PHE A 75 20.30 0.26 -1.52
C PHE A 75 21.21 1.42 -1.08
N LYS A 76 22.07 1.91 -1.97
CA LYS A 76 22.95 3.04 -1.70
C LYS A 76 22.17 4.30 -1.31
N ASN A 77 21.07 4.60 -1.98
CA ASN A 77 20.23 5.75 -1.67
C ASN A 77 19.60 5.64 -0.27
N ILE A 78 19.09 4.45 0.08
CA ILE A 78 18.53 4.18 1.41
C ILE A 78 19.63 4.32 2.49
N SER A 79 20.79 3.70 2.28
CA SER A 79 21.91 3.80 3.22
C SER A 79 22.36 5.24 3.43
N ASN A 80 22.49 6.02 2.35
CA ASN A 80 22.85 7.43 2.43
C ASN A 80 21.80 8.28 3.17
N ALA A 81 20.51 8.08 2.85
CA ALA A 81 19.41 8.84 3.46
C ALA A 81 19.26 8.57 4.96
N HIS A 82 19.64 7.37 5.40
CA HIS A 82 19.55 6.94 6.79
C HIS A 82 20.89 6.86 7.53
N HIS A 83 21.99 7.29 6.88
CA HIS A 83 23.35 7.23 7.42
C HIS A 83 23.75 5.83 7.91
N LEU A 84 23.36 4.80 7.15
CA LEU A 84 23.76 3.42 7.38
C LEU A 84 25.12 3.21 6.69
N GLU A 85 26.13 2.77 7.45
CA GLU A 85 27.49 2.50 6.95
C GLU A 85 27.56 1.39 5.89
#